data_AF-A0A537RAT1-F1
#
_entry.id   AF-A0A537RAT1-F1
#
_cell.length_a   1.000
_cell.length_b   1.000
_cell.length_c   1.000
_cell.angle_alpha   90.00
_cell.angle_beta   90.00
_cell.angle_gamma   90.00
#
_symmetry.space_group_name_H-M   'P 1'
#
loop_
_entity.id
_entity.type
_entity.pdbx_description
1 polymer ?
#
loop_
_entity_poly.entity_id
_entity_poly.type
_entity_poly.pdbx_seq_one_letter_code
_entity_poly.pdbx_strand_id
1 'polypeptide(L)'
;RRFLAEILHGLITRDYRRTAVIHFEAGYVPPHHSVEVFAQAMRAIGEPIHGRTAAEISMADLLGQLFAYTEVFDMATRPELLLLQKTMVVVEGVARSLDPDLNIWSAAEPIAKQWIEANYGVTGRLREAGEGAEVLGKVMAEVPRLLEQAERTALALADMAQGGFKLDDDTVERLAAAQAHHNRWTRLALWVGAFALAAIAAWLIMPVG
;
A
#
# COMPACT_ATOMS: atom_id res chain seq x y z
N ARG A 1 26.94 15.16 11.26
CA ARG A 1 25.87 15.72 12.11
C ARG A 1 24.49 15.51 11.48
N ARG A 2 24.25 15.97 10.25
CA ARG A 2 23.02 15.72 9.50
C ARG A 2 22.62 14.23 9.41
N PHE A 3 23.51 13.36 8.94
CA PHE A 3 23.24 11.90 8.86
C PHE A 3 22.82 11.28 10.20
N LEU A 4 23.42 11.70 11.30
CA LEU A 4 23.04 11.21 12.64
C LEU A 4 21.62 11.66 13.01
N ALA A 5 21.25 12.90 12.67
CA ALA A 5 19.90 13.40 12.91
C ALA A 5 18.86 12.70 12.02
N GLU A 6 19.18 12.41 10.76
CA GLU A 6 18.36 11.57 9.85
C GLU A 6 18.18 10.15 10.38
N ILE A 7 19.24 9.53 10.90
CA ILE A 7 19.19 8.20 11.51
C ILE A 7 18.31 8.19 12.77
N LEU A 8 18.52 9.15 13.67
CA LEU A 8 17.73 9.26 14.90
C LEU A 8 16.26 9.56 14.60
N HIS A 9 15.99 10.41 13.61
CA HIS A 9 14.62 10.71 13.20
C HIS A 9 13.89 9.45 12.72
N GLY A 10 14.48 8.69 11.80
CA GLY A 10 13.87 7.46 11.31
C GLY A 10 13.73 6.37 12.38
N LEU A 11 14.61 6.34 13.40
CA LEU A 11 14.46 5.44 14.54
C LEU A 11 13.23 5.83 15.40
N ILE A 12 12.99 7.13 15.61
CA ILE A 12 11.84 7.64 16.38
C ILE A 12 10.52 7.43 15.62
N THR A 13 10.49 7.72 14.32
CA THR A 13 9.30 7.55 13.48
C THR A 13 9.07 6.12 13.03
N ARG A 14 9.95 5.19 13.43
CA ARG A 14 9.94 3.77 13.04
C ARG A 14 10.07 3.54 11.53
N ASP A 15 10.64 4.49 10.80
CA ASP A 15 11.00 4.32 9.38
C ASP A 15 12.35 3.62 9.23
N TYR A 16 12.38 2.34 9.59
CA TYR A 16 13.58 1.51 9.52
C TYR A 16 14.14 1.38 8.10
N ARG A 17 13.29 1.49 7.07
CA ARG A 17 13.73 1.44 5.67
C ARG A 17 14.50 2.70 5.29
N ARG A 18 13.96 3.89 5.61
CA ARG A 18 14.65 5.15 5.36
C ARG A 18 15.94 5.22 6.17
N THR A 19 15.91 4.82 7.44
CA THR A 19 17.11 4.77 8.27
C THR A 19 18.18 3.84 7.69
N ALA A 20 17.79 2.67 7.18
CA ALA A 20 18.71 1.77 6.48
C ALA A 20 19.35 2.47 5.28
N VAL A 21 18.56 3.06 4.38
CA VAL A 21 19.07 3.80 3.21
C VAL A 21 20.11 4.85 3.63
N ILE A 22 19.82 5.62 4.68
CA ILE A 22 20.73 6.65 5.19
C ILE A 22 22.07 6.05 5.69
N HIS A 23 22.07 4.85 6.29
CA HIS A 23 23.31 4.17 6.70
C HIS A 23 24.20 3.79 5.52
N PHE A 24 23.60 3.41 4.39
CA PHE A 24 24.33 3.14 3.14
C PHE A 24 24.81 4.45 2.49
N GLU A 25 23.94 5.47 2.41
CA GLU A 25 24.29 6.80 1.88
C GLU A 25 25.45 7.45 2.66
N ALA A 26 25.49 7.26 3.98
CA ALA A 26 26.55 7.74 4.86
C ALA A 26 27.84 6.90 4.80
N GLY A 27 27.83 5.77 4.09
CA GLY A 27 28.97 4.84 3.99
C GLY A 27 29.26 4.07 5.28
N TYR A 28 28.28 3.92 6.18
CA TYR A 28 28.45 3.11 7.39
C TYR A 28 28.32 1.62 7.13
N VAL A 29 27.47 1.25 6.17
CA VAL A 29 27.29 -0.13 5.71
C VAL A 29 27.83 -0.24 4.28
N PRO A 30 28.72 -1.20 4.01
CA PRO A 30 29.20 -1.44 2.65
C PRO A 30 28.08 -1.80 1.65
N PRO A 31 28.21 -1.44 0.37
CA PRO A 31 27.15 -1.59 -0.63
C PRO A 31 26.88 -3.05 -1.05
N HIS A 32 27.69 -4.03 -0.64
CA HIS A 32 27.42 -5.44 -0.91
C HIS A 32 26.32 -6.04 -0.04
N HIS A 33 25.93 -5.35 1.04
CA HIS A 33 24.81 -5.75 1.90
C HIS A 33 23.47 -5.28 1.31
N SER A 34 22.37 -5.99 1.63
CA SER A 34 21.02 -5.58 1.25
C SER A 34 20.45 -4.56 2.23
N VAL A 35 19.91 -3.47 1.68
CA VAL A 35 19.17 -2.44 2.44
C VAL A 35 17.97 -3.05 3.16
N GLU A 36 17.25 -3.97 2.51
CA GLU A 36 16.08 -4.65 3.07
C GLU A 36 16.46 -5.52 4.27
N VAL A 37 17.53 -6.30 4.16
CA VAL A 37 18.02 -7.16 5.24
C VAL A 37 18.49 -6.31 6.43
N PHE A 38 19.21 -5.22 6.17
CA PHE A 38 19.63 -4.28 7.20
C PHE A 38 18.43 -3.61 7.88
N ALA A 39 17.42 -3.19 7.13
CA ALA A 39 16.20 -2.60 7.69
C ALA A 39 15.43 -3.58 8.60
N GLN A 40 15.44 -4.88 8.29
CA GLN A 40 14.84 -5.89 9.16
C GLN A 40 15.62 -6.05 10.47
N ALA A 41 16.95 -6.08 10.41
CA ALA A 41 17.79 -6.10 11.61
C ALA A 41 17.54 -4.87 12.49
N MET A 42 17.47 -3.68 11.89
CA MET A 42 17.13 -2.44 12.60
C MET A 42 15.76 -2.53 13.30
N ARG A 43 14.75 -3.07 12.63
CA ARG A 43 13.41 -3.30 13.22
C ARG A 43 13.48 -4.28 14.39
N ALA A 44 14.21 -5.39 14.23
CA ALA A 44 14.33 -6.41 15.27
C ALA A 44 14.94 -5.87 16.57
N ILE A 45 15.87 -4.92 16.47
CA ILE A 45 16.48 -4.25 17.63
C ILE A 45 15.59 -3.13 18.17
N GLY A 46 14.98 -2.35 17.27
CA GLY A 46 14.26 -1.12 17.63
C GLY A 46 12.84 -1.34 18.15
N GLU A 47 12.11 -2.34 17.66
CA GLU A 47 10.70 -2.55 18.09
C GLU A 47 10.58 -2.99 19.56
N PRO A 48 11.41 -3.91 20.09
CA PRO A 48 11.26 -4.40 21.46
C PRO A 48 11.40 -3.34 22.55
N ILE A 49 12.11 -2.24 22.32
CA ILE A 49 12.26 -1.17 23.32
C ILE A 49 11.09 -0.19 23.36
N HIS A 50 10.29 -0.14 22.30
CA HIS A 50 9.15 0.75 22.26
C HIS A 50 8.05 0.23 23.19
N GLY A 51 7.57 1.10 24.08
CA GLY A 51 6.44 0.76 24.96
C GLY A 51 6.80 -0.08 26.19
N ARG A 52 8.06 -0.49 26.36
CA ARG A 52 8.53 -1.24 27.54
C ARG A 52 9.00 -0.35 28.69
N THR A 53 8.88 -0.85 29.91
CA THR A 53 9.35 -0.15 31.13
C THR A 53 10.83 -0.42 31.42
N ALA A 54 11.43 0.36 32.33
CA ALA A 54 12.82 0.19 32.76
C ALA A 54 13.09 -1.19 33.39
N ALA A 55 12.09 -1.82 34.01
CA ALA A 55 12.20 -3.17 34.54
C ALA A 55 12.25 -4.26 33.44
N GLU A 56 11.66 -4.00 32.27
CA GLU A 56 11.52 -4.98 31.18
C GLU A 56 12.61 -4.88 30.11
N ILE A 57 13.37 -3.78 30.10
CA ILE A 57 14.44 -3.52 29.14
C ILE A 57 15.79 -3.83 29.78
N SER A 58 16.61 -4.60 29.05
CA SER A 58 18.02 -4.82 29.31
C SER A 58 18.83 -4.04 28.28
N MET A 59 19.46 -2.95 28.71
CA MET A 59 20.30 -2.13 27.85
C MET A 59 21.61 -2.84 27.52
N ALA A 60 22.04 -3.78 28.36
CA ALA A 60 23.14 -4.70 28.07
C ALA A 60 22.84 -5.59 26.86
N ASP A 61 21.65 -6.21 26.82
CA ASP A 61 21.26 -7.07 25.70
C ASP A 61 21.05 -6.27 24.41
N LEU A 62 20.50 -5.05 24.53
CA LEU A 62 20.33 -4.15 23.39
C LEU A 62 21.66 -3.76 22.76
N LEU A 63 22.62 -3.32 23.57
CA LEU A 63 23.96 -2.99 23.06
C LEU A 63 24.68 -4.22 22.50
N GLY A 64 24.52 -5.38 23.14
CA GLY A 64 25.02 -6.65 22.61
C GLY A 64 24.50 -6.94 21.21
N GLN A 65 23.19 -6.76 20.98
CA GLN A 65 22.59 -6.89 19.65
C GLN A 65 23.14 -5.85 18.67
N LEU A 66 23.21 -4.58 19.06
CA LEU A 66 23.80 -3.53 18.21
C LEU A 66 25.22 -3.91 17.75
N PHE A 67 26.07 -4.40 18.65
CA PHE A 67 27.42 -4.83 18.29
C PHE A 67 27.44 -6.05 17.37
N ALA A 68 26.66 -7.08 17.69
CA ALA A 68 26.57 -8.27 16.86
C ALA A 68 26.15 -7.93 15.42
N TYR A 69 25.17 -7.03 15.27
CA TYR A 69 24.75 -6.58 13.94
C TYR A 69 25.77 -5.68 13.25
N THR A 70 26.51 -4.83 13.98
CA THR A 70 27.60 -4.07 13.36
C THR A 70 28.66 -4.99 12.73
N GLU A 71 28.94 -6.13 13.34
CA GLU A 71 29.86 -7.13 12.79
C GLU A 71 29.26 -7.86 11.58
N VAL A 72 27.99 -8.32 11.68
CA VAL A 72 27.28 -8.99 10.57
C VAL A 72 27.22 -8.16 9.30
N PHE A 73 27.10 -6.83 9.43
CA PHE A 73 27.00 -5.90 8.31
C PHE A 73 28.31 -5.20 7.95
N ASP A 74 29.46 -5.74 8.39
CA ASP A 74 30.80 -5.21 8.11
C ASP A 74 30.93 -3.69 8.40
N MET A 75 30.25 -3.20 9.44
CA MET A 75 30.30 -1.80 9.82
C MET A 75 31.63 -1.51 10.52
N ALA A 76 32.23 -0.35 10.24
CA ALA A 76 33.43 0.08 10.93
C ALA A 76 33.15 0.21 12.44
N THR A 77 33.79 -0.64 13.25
CA THR A 77 33.65 -0.61 14.71
C THR A 77 34.10 0.74 15.25
N ARG A 78 33.19 1.43 15.96
CA ARG A 78 33.49 2.69 16.63
C ARG A 78 33.75 2.43 18.11
N PRO A 79 34.97 2.65 18.62
CA PRO A 79 35.29 2.43 20.04
C PRO A 79 34.40 3.24 20.99
N GLU A 80 33.85 4.36 20.53
CA GLU A 80 32.93 5.20 21.28
C GLU A 80 31.63 4.47 21.64
N LEU A 81 31.18 3.52 20.81
CA LEU A 81 30.01 2.71 21.09
C LEU A 81 30.26 1.77 22.27
N LEU A 82 31.50 1.25 22.44
CA LEU A 82 31.87 0.42 23.59
C LEU A 82 31.80 1.22 24.90
N LEU A 83 32.17 2.50 24.85
CA LEU A 83 32.11 3.40 26.01
C LEU A 83 30.67 3.73 26.41
N LEU A 84 29.71 3.71 25.48
CA LEU A 84 28.30 3.91 25.79
C LEU A 84 27.74 2.83 26.73
N GLN A 85 28.29 1.61 26.69
CA GLN A 85 27.78 0.49 27.48
C GLN A 85 27.74 0.78 28.97
N LYS A 86 28.83 1.31 29.52
CA LYS A 86 28.88 1.66 30.95
C LYS A 86 27.86 2.75 31.29
N THR A 87 27.75 3.77 30.46
CA THR A 87 26.79 4.88 30.67
C THR A 87 25.35 4.38 30.60
N MET A 88 25.04 3.53 29.62
CA MET A 88 23.73 2.94 29.41
C MET A 88 23.29 2.04 30.57
N VAL A 89 24.18 1.19 31.08
CA VAL A 89 23.91 0.37 32.28
C VAL A 89 23.68 1.24 33.52
N VAL A 90 24.43 2.34 33.66
CA VAL A 90 24.21 3.30 34.76
C VAL A 90 22.84 3.98 34.63
N VAL A 91 22.47 4.45 33.45
CA VAL A 91 21.15 5.08 33.20
C VAL A 91 20.01 4.11 33.51
N GLU A 92 20.12 2.86 33.08
CA GLU A 92 19.19 1.78 33.40
C GLU A 92 19.06 1.55 34.91
N GLY A 93 20.19 1.46 35.63
CA GLY A 93 20.20 1.30 37.09
C GLY A 93 19.54 2.47 37.82
N VAL A 94 19.83 3.70 37.40
CA VAL A 94 19.20 4.92 37.95
C VAL A 94 17.70 4.92 37.67
N ALA A 95 17.28 4.66 36.44
CA ALA A 95 15.86 4.60 36.06
C ALA A 95 15.10 3.59 36.91
N ARG A 96 15.60 2.35 37.04
CA ARG A 96 14.97 1.32 37.87
C ARG A 96 14.90 1.67 39.34
N SER A 97 15.92 2.37 39.87
CA SER A 97 15.92 2.78 41.27
C SER A 97 14.94 3.92 41.56
N LEU A 98 14.64 4.74 40.55
CA LEU A 98 13.76 5.90 40.67
C LEU A 98 12.30 5.52 40.42
N ASP A 99 12.04 4.85 39.29
CA ASP A 99 10.72 4.40 38.87
C ASP A 99 10.88 3.20 37.91
N PRO A 100 10.65 1.96 38.37
CA PRO A 100 10.78 0.76 37.54
C PRO A 100 9.74 0.68 36.41
N ASP A 101 8.61 1.38 36.55
CA ASP A 101 7.53 1.42 35.57
C ASP A 101 7.75 2.52 34.52
N LEU A 102 8.79 3.34 34.67
CA LEU A 102 9.16 4.38 33.72
C LEU A 102 9.51 3.79 32.36
N ASN A 103 8.85 4.29 31.32
CA ASN A 103 9.26 4.02 29.95
C ASN A 103 10.45 4.93 29.57
N ILE A 104 11.66 4.36 29.53
CA ILE A 104 12.91 5.09 29.21
C ILE A 104 12.84 5.70 27.80
N TRP A 105 12.22 5.00 26.85
CA TRP A 105 12.10 5.48 25.47
C TRP A 105 11.24 6.75 25.40
N SER A 106 10.04 6.71 26.00
CA SER A 106 9.13 7.87 26.06
C SER A 106 9.77 9.05 26.80
N ALA A 107 10.57 8.80 27.83
CA ALA A 107 11.30 9.85 28.54
C ALA A 107 12.41 10.49 27.69
N ALA A 108 13.08 9.71 26.83
CA ALA A 108 14.16 10.18 25.97
C ALA A 108 13.69 10.88 24.68
N GLU A 109 12.49 10.55 24.20
CA GLU A 109 11.91 11.08 22.95
C GLU A 109 11.94 12.62 22.84
N PRO A 110 11.49 13.42 23.83
CA PRO A 110 11.51 14.88 23.70
C PRO A 110 12.93 15.45 23.60
N ILE A 111 13.89 14.84 24.29
CA ILE A 111 15.31 15.25 24.28
C ILE A 111 15.91 14.96 22.90
N ALA A 112 15.63 13.77 22.37
CA ALA A 112 16.08 13.36 21.04
C ALA A 112 15.46 14.24 19.95
N LYS A 113 14.16 14.54 20.04
CA LYS A 113 13.45 15.42 19.11
C LYS A 113 14.06 16.83 19.09
N GLN A 114 14.32 17.41 20.25
CA GLN A 114 14.95 18.74 20.35
C GLN A 114 16.36 18.73 19.71
N TRP A 115 17.14 17.67 19.92
CA TRP A 115 18.45 17.54 19.31
C TRP A 115 18.36 17.38 17.80
N ILE A 116 17.41 16.57 17.30
CA ILE A 116 17.15 16.40 15.88
C ILE A 116 16.80 17.76 15.28
N GLU A 117 15.82 18.48 15.81
CA GLU A 117 15.41 19.80 15.32
C GLU A 117 16.59 20.78 15.23
N ALA A 118 17.49 20.77 16.21
CA ALA A 118 18.69 21.60 16.22
C ALA A 118 19.75 21.18 15.18
N ASN A 119 19.83 19.90 14.80
CA ASN A 119 20.91 19.35 13.96
C ASN A 119 20.48 18.93 12.54
N TYR A 120 19.17 18.78 12.29
CA TYR A 120 18.58 18.51 10.97
C TYR A 120 18.66 19.74 10.06
N GLY A 121 18.61 20.93 10.67
CA GLY A 121 18.72 22.22 10.00
C GLY A 121 17.53 22.56 9.11
N VAL A 122 17.51 23.80 8.60
CA VAL A 122 16.53 24.32 7.63
C VAL A 122 16.49 23.46 6.35
N THR A 123 17.61 22.82 5.99
CA THR A 123 17.77 22.06 4.74
C THR A 123 16.97 20.76 4.70
N GLY A 124 16.76 20.07 5.83
CA GLY A 124 15.92 18.88 5.87
C GLY A 124 14.44 19.21 5.67
N ARG A 125 13.96 20.30 6.29
CA ARG A 125 12.60 20.83 6.06
C ARG A 125 12.38 21.25 4.60
N LEU A 126 13.41 21.79 3.95
CA LEU A 126 13.36 22.13 2.53
C LEU A 126 13.30 20.89 1.63
N ARG A 127 13.94 19.77 2.02
CA ARG A 127 13.86 18.52 1.25
C ARG A 127 12.50 17.85 1.37
N GLU A 128 11.93 17.80 2.57
CA GLU A 128 10.53 17.38 2.78
C GLU A 128 9.55 18.23 1.97
N ALA A 129 9.75 19.56 1.97
CA ALA A 129 8.93 20.46 1.15
C ALA A 129 9.11 20.21 -0.36
N GLY A 130 10.33 19.88 -0.80
CA GLY A 130 10.63 19.51 -2.19
C GLY A 130 9.97 18.19 -2.62
N GLU A 131 10.01 17.16 -1.76
CA GLU A 131 9.33 15.89 -1.99
C GLU A 131 7.81 16.08 -2.05
N GLY A 132 7.25 16.90 -1.15
CA GLY A 132 5.83 17.29 -1.21
C GLY A 132 5.47 18.05 -2.49
N ALA A 133 6.34 18.94 -2.97
CA ALA A 133 6.15 19.68 -4.21
C ALA A 133 6.22 18.78 -5.46
N GLU A 134 7.08 17.75 -5.46
CA GLU A 134 7.15 16.77 -6.55
C GLU A 134 5.86 15.95 -6.65
N VAL A 135 5.31 15.51 -5.51
CA VAL A 135 4.02 14.81 -5.47
C VAL A 135 2.89 15.71 -5.97
N LEU A 136 2.82 16.96 -5.50
CA LEU A 136 1.89 17.97 -6.00
C LEU A 136 2.04 18.21 -7.51
N GLY A 137 3.27 18.27 -8.02
CA GLY A 137 3.56 18.43 -9.44
C GLY A 137 3.05 17.26 -10.28
N LYS A 138 3.25 16.02 -9.82
CA LYS A 138 2.72 14.82 -10.49
C LYS A 138 1.19 14.83 -10.54
N VAL A 139 0.54 15.16 -9.43
CA VAL A 139 -0.93 15.27 -9.37
C VAL A 139 -1.43 16.35 -10.33
N MET A 140 -0.82 17.54 -10.31
CA MET A 140 -1.19 18.64 -11.21
C MET A 140 -0.97 18.31 -12.70
N ALA A 141 0.05 17.52 -13.03
CA ALA A 141 0.29 17.06 -14.40
C ALA A 141 -0.73 16.02 -14.88
N GLU A 142 -1.39 15.30 -13.97
CA GLU A 142 -2.44 14.32 -14.28
C GLU A 142 -3.84 14.94 -14.38
N VAL A 143 -4.07 16.11 -13.77
CA VAL A 143 -5.35 16.85 -13.83
C VAL A 143 -5.91 17.02 -15.26
N PRO A 144 -5.11 17.43 -16.27
CA PRO A 144 -5.61 17.58 -17.64
C PRO A 144 -6.14 16.28 -18.23
N ARG A 145 -5.47 15.15 -17.94
CA ARG A 145 -5.90 13.82 -18.42
C ARG A 145 -7.21 13.41 -17.78
N LEU A 146 -7.39 13.67 -16.49
CA LEU A 146 -8.64 13.40 -15.78
C LEU A 146 -9.79 14.25 -16.32
N LEU A 147 -9.53 15.52 -16.68
CA LEU A 147 -10.51 16.39 -17.32
C LEU A 147 -10.89 15.92 -18.73
N GLU A 148 -9.91 15.55 -19.56
CA GLU A 148 -10.19 14.98 -20.90
C GLU A 148 -11.01 13.69 -20.80
N GLN A 149 -10.69 12.84 -19.83
CA GLN A 149 -11.40 11.59 -19.61
C GLN A 149 -12.83 11.85 -19.12
N ALA A 150 -13.02 12.79 -18.20
CA ALA A 150 -14.33 13.23 -17.73
C ALA A 150 -15.17 13.82 -18.88
N GLU A 151 -14.58 14.67 -19.73
CA GLU A 151 -15.24 15.26 -20.90
C GLU A 151 -15.66 14.18 -21.89
N ARG A 152 -14.78 13.24 -22.22
CA ARG A 152 -15.12 12.10 -23.11
C ARG A 152 -16.23 11.24 -22.55
N THR A 153 -16.22 10.97 -21.24
CA THR A 153 -17.32 10.21 -20.60
C THR A 153 -18.62 11.00 -20.58
N ALA A 154 -18.57 12.32 -20.35
CA ALA A 154 -19.75 13.18 -20.37
C ALA A 154 -20.33 13.30 -21.77
N LEU A 155 -19.49 13.43 -22.80
CA LEU A 155 -19.88 13.43 -24.21
C LEU A 155 -20.47 12.08 -24.62
N ALA A 156 -19.86 10.96 -24.22
CA ALA A 156 -20.41 9.62 -24.48
C ALA A 156 -21.77 9.43 -23.80
N LEU A 157 -21.93 9.87 -22.55
CA LEU A 157 -23.21 9.83 -21.83
C LEU A 157 -24.25 10.77 -22.45
N ALA A 158 -23.85 11.95 -22.93
CA ALA A 158 -24.73 12.89 -23.60
C ALA A 158 -25.18 12.38 -24.98
N ASP A 159 -24.29 11.74 -25.73
CA ASP A 159 -24.60 11.09 -27.00
C ASP A 159 -25.55 9.90 -26.81
N MET A 160 -25.32 9.10 -25.75
CA MET A 160 -26.28 8.06 -25.34
C MET A 160 -27.64 8.63 -24.92
N ALA A 161 -27.67 9.81 -24.29
CA ALA A 161 -28.91 10.45 -23.84
C ALA A 161 -29.69 11.13 -24.98
N GLN A 162 -29.02 11.66 -26.01
CA GLN A 162 -29.64 12.29 -27.16
C GLN A 162 -29.96 11.31 -28.31
N GLY A 163 -29.14 10.27 -28.48
CA GLY A 163 -29.25 9.30 -29.57
C GLY A 163 -30.31 8.21 -29.37
N GLY A 164 -30.84 8.06 -28.15
CA GLY A 164 -31.67 6.90 -27.79
C GLY A 164 -30.86 5.60 -27.88
N PHE A 165 -31.35 4.52 -27.27
CA PHE A 165 -30.64 3.23 -27.27
C PHE A 165 -30.59 2.66 -28.70
N LYS A 166 -29.56 3.02 -29.49
CA LYS A 166 -29.22 2.33 -30.73
C LYS A 166 -28.65 0.98 -30.33
N LEU A 167 -29.52 -0.02 -30.27
CA LEU A 167 -29.09 -1.41 -30.29
C LEU A 167 -28.24 -1.56 -31.56
N ASP A 168 -26.96 -1.89 -31.42
CA ASP A 168 -26.08 -2.18 -32.54
C ASP A 168 -26.81 -3.12 -33.52
N ASP A 169 -26.69 -2.86 -34.82
CA ASP A 169 -27.38 -3.63 -35.87
C ASP A 169 -27.05 -5.13 -35.75
N ASP A 170 -25.85 -5.49 -35.27
CA ASP A 170 -25.46 -6.88 -34.96
C ASP A 170 -26.33 -7.51 -33.86
N THR A 171 -26.73 -6.73 -32.85
CA THR A 171 -27.62 -7.19 -31.78
C THR A 171 -29.05 -7.39 -32.31
N VAL A 172 -29.51 -6.48 -33.17
CA VAL A 172 -30.82 -6.58 -33.84
C VAL A 172 -30.85 -7.77 -34.81
N GLU A 173 -29.78 -7.98 -35.57
CA GLU A 173 -29.67 -9.08 -36.53
C GLU A 173 -29.57 -10.44 -35.83
N ARG A 174 -28.85 -10.53 -34.70
CA ARG A 174 -28.79 -11.76 -33.90
C ARG A 174 -30.12 -12.07 -33.21
N LEU A 175 -30.87 -11.06 -32.79
CA LEU A 175 -32.25 -11.21 -32.31
C LEU A 175 -33.20 -11.64 -33.43
N ALA A 176 -33.09 -11.06 -34.62
CA ALA A 176 -33.89 -11.42 -35.78
C ALA A 176 -33.59 -12.86 -36.26
N ALA A 177 -32.32 -13.27 -36.26
CA ALA A 177 -31.89 -14.63 -36.59
C ALA A 177 -32.39 -15.67 -35.57
N ALA A 178 -32.41 -15.32 -34.28
CA ALA A 178 -32.98 -16.18 -33.24
C ALA A 178 -34.50 -16.36 -33.39
N GLN A 179 -35.23 -15.31 -33.78
CA GLN A 179 -36.68 -15.35 -33.99
C GLN A 179 -37.09 -16.13 -35.26
N ALA A 180 -36.26 -16.13 -36.31
CA ALA A 180 -36.55 -16.80 -37.58
C ALA A 180 -36.67 -18.33 -37.46
N HIS A 181 -35.94 -18.95 -36.53
CA HIS A 181 -36.01 -20.40 -36.29
C HIS A 181 -37.30 -20.82 -35.58
N HIS A 182 -37.91 -19.97 -34.76
CA HIS A 182 -39.13 -20.31 -34.01
C HIS A 182 -40.39 -20.27 -34.90
N ASN A 183 -40.41 -19.41 -35.92
CA ASN A 183 -41.58 -19.18 -36.79
C ASN A 183 -41.90 -20.36 -37.74
N ARG A 184 -40.93 -21.23 -38.02
CA ARG A 184 -41.15 -22.40 -38.89
C ARG A 184 -41.93 -23.50 -38.17
N TRP A 185 -41.63 -23.72 -36.89
CA TRP A 185 -42.30 -24.73 -36.07
C TRP A 185 -43.72 -24.33 -35.67
N THR A 186 -43.97 -23.05 -35.37
CA THR A 186 -45.33 -22.55 -35.13
C THR A 186 -46.21 -22.62 -36.39
N ARG A 187 -45.67 -22.32 -37.58
CA ARG A 187 -46.43 -22.49 -38.84
C ARG A 187 -46.75 -23.95 -39.14
N LEU A 188 -45.81 -24.87 -38.92
CA LEU A 188 -46.08 -26.31 -39.09
C LEU A 188 -47.15 -26.79 -38.09
N ALA A 189 -47.10 -26.35 -36.84
CA ALA A 189 -48.12 -26.68 -35.84
C ALA A 189 -49.52 -26.17 -36.25
N LEU A 190 -49.60 -24.95 -36.81
CA LEU A 190 -50.87 -24.41 -37.36
C LEU A 190 -51.40 -25.25 -38.53
N TRP A 191 -50.53 -25.68 -39.44
CA TRP A 191 -50.92 -26.56 -40.55
C TRP A 191 -51.37 -27.94 -40.09
N VAL A 192 -50.69 -28.53 -39.10
CA VAL A 192 -51.11 -29.81 -38.49
C VAL A 192 -52.47 -29.67 -37.81
N GLY A 193 -52.69 -28.58 -37.06
CA GLY A 193 -53.98 -28.27 -36.44
C GLY A 193 -55.09 -28.10 -37.48
N ALA A 194 -54.83 -27.38 -38.57
CA ALA A 194 -55.79 -27.20 -39.66
C ALA A 194 -56.14 -28.53 -40.34
N PHE A 195 -55.15 -29.41 -40.57
CA PHE A 195 -55.37 -30.74 -41.15
C PHE A 195 -56.17 -31.65 -40.22
N ALA A 196 -55.90 -31.61 -38.91
CA ALA A 196 -56.64 -32.37 -37.92
C ALA A 196 -58.12 -31.93 -37.87
N LEU A 197 -58.38 -30.62 -37.89
CA LEU A 197 -59.74 -30.08 -37.93
C LEU A 197 -60.47 -30.46 -39.23
N ALA A 198 -59.78 -30.42 -40.37
CA ALA A 198 -60.33 -30.85 -41.65
C ALA A 198 -60.67 -32.35 -41.67
N ALA A 199 -59.81 -33.20 -41.09
CA ALA A 199 -60.05 -34.63 -40.96
C ALA A 199 -61.23 -34.94 -40.04
N ILE A 200 -61.36 -34.24 -38.90
CA ILE A 200 -62.50 -34.37 -38.00
C ILE A 200 -63.80 -33.93 -38.69
N ALA A 201 -63.78 -32.81 -39.42
CA ALA A 201 -64.94 -32.33 -40.17
C ALA A 201 -65.35 -33.32 -41.27
N ALA A 202 -64.39 -33.88 -42.01
CA ALA A 202 -64.66 -34.90 -43.03
C ALA A 202 -65.22 -36.19 -42.41
N TRP A 203 -64.72 -36.61 -41.25
CA TRP A 203 -65.24 -37.76 -40.51
C TRP A 203 -66.68 -37.54 -40.02
N LEU A 204 -67.02 -36.30 -39.62
CA LEU A 204 -68.37 -35.94 -39.19
C LEU A 204 -69.39 -35.86 -40.35
N ILE A 205 -68.93 -35.59 -41.58
CA ILE A 205 -69.78 -35.45 -42.78
C ILE A 205 -70.04 -36.79 -43.48
N MET A 206 -69.24 -37.84 -43.22
CA MET A 206 -69.50 -39.18 -43.74
C MET A 206 -70.68 -39.83 -42.98
N PRO A 207 -71.85 -40.03 -43.60
CA PRO A 207 -72.96 -40.70 -42.94
C PRO A 207 -72.60 -42.18 -42.74
N VAL A 208 -72.74 -42.66 -41.50
CA VAL A 208 -72.67 -44.09 -41.19
C VAL A 208 -73.89 -44.75 -41.86
N GLY A 209 -73.65 -45.35 -43.02
CA GLY A 209 -74.60 -46.18 -43.77
C GLY A 209 -74.04 -47.58 -43.92
#